data_AF-A0AAW0CJN1-F1
#
_entry.id   AF-A0AAW0CJN1-F1
#
_cell.length_a   1.000
_cell.length_b   1.000
_cell.length_c   1.000
_cell.angle_alpha   90.00
_cell.angle_beta   90.00
_cell.angle_gamma   90.00
#
_symmetry.space_group_name_H-M   'P 1'
#
loop_
_entity.id
_entity.type
_entity.pdbx_description
1 polymer ?
#
loop_
_entity_poly.entity_id
_entity_poly.type
_entity_poly.pdbx_seq_one_letter_code
_entity_poly.pdbx_strand_id
1 'polypeptide(L)'
;MPSSERTYVDLLFRSSRKYASWDPEIVTKVGDYGRITRGRRRFVFWRKRGTFLKEGNIFTDGTANKYQIPPPTEYGGASEGETWVVSINGKQVDLEASLGRVSPAIAQCKIKGAFEFSSGRGAVLVMNNDTISAIDPPGRLRSLLKDQNMRGLVVVSEVHSCSSYARFLSAGSGNTIALGLSVEDPTTGISGQANARWVRSTVSGNFRSKVDREGARRFCPLFRLVSVTEKATSTGLRGEEFSDGVPLPLPDAEPPWLKEA
;
A
#
# COMPACT_ATOMS: atom_id res chain seq x y z
N MET A 1 19.90 2.34 -12.13
CA MET A 1 18.85 3.09 -11.41
C MET A 1 17.66 2.18 -11.15
N PRO A 2 17.05 2.20 -9.94
CA PRO A 2 15.79 1.51 -9.69
C PRO A 2 14.66 2.09 -10.56
N SER A 3 13.65 1.29 -10.90
CA SER A 3 12.45 1.77 -11.59
C SER A 3 11.62 2.67 -10.67
N SER A 4 10.78 3.55 -11.24
CA SER A 4 9.87 4.39 -10.46
C SER A 4 8.94 3.58 -9.55
N GLU A 5 8.44 2.44 -10.04
CA GLU A 5 7.68 1.48 -9.23
C GLU A 5 8.47 1.01 -8.00
N ARG A 6 9.70 0.51 -8.20
CA ARG A 6 10.55 0.05 -7.10
C ARG A 6 10.84 1.18 -6.11
N THR A 7 11.15 2.38 -6.59
CA THR A 7 11.41 3.53 -5.72
C THR A 7 10.18 3.92 -4.90
N TYR A 8 9.00 3.93 -5.51
CA TYR A 8 7.75 4.23 -4.83
C TYR A 8 7.44 3.20 -3.72
N VAL A 9 7.54 1.91 -4.04
CA VAL A 9 7.38 0.82 -3.07
C VAL A 9 8.39 0.97 -1.92
N ASP A 10 9.66 1.20 -2.24
CA ASP A 10 10.72 1.31 -1.23
C ASP A 10 10.47 2.47 -0.25
N LEU A 11 10.13 3.64 -0.78
CA LEU A 11 9.92 4.85 0.02
C LEU A 11 8.74 4.71 0.98
N LEU A 12 7.62 4.13 0.53
CA LEU A 12 6.43 3.95 1.37
C LEU A 12 6.54 2.72 2.27
N PHE A 13 7.26 1.68 1.87
CA PHE A 13 7.49 0.50 2.73
C PHE A 13 8.31 0.89 3.96
N ARG A 14 9.31 1.75 3.81
CA ARG A 14 10.14 2.21 4.94
C ARG A 14 9.30 2.94 6.00
N SER A 15 8.31 3.72 5.61
CA SER A 15 7.45 4.46 6.56
C SER A 15 6.28 3.64 7.09
N SER A 16 5.70 2.74 6.30
CA SER A 16 4.46 2.02 6.67
C SER A 16 4.63 0.54 7.01
N ARG A 17 5.78 -0.05 6.67
CA ARG A 17 6.01 -1.52 6.65
C ARG A 17 5.00 -2.28 5.77
N LYS A 18 4.32 -1.59 4.85
CA LYS A 18 3.34 -2.14 3.91
C LYS A 18 3.79 -1.93 2.48
N TYR A 19 3.37 -2.84 1.61
CA TYR A 19 3.66 -2.82 0.19
C TYR A 19 2.67 -1.88 -0.52
N ALA A 20 3.16 -0.79 -1.09
CA ALA A 20 2.33 0.14 -1.84
C ALA A 20 2.16 -0.33 -3.28
N SER A 21 0.91 -0.52 -3.73
CA SER A 21 0.64 -0.91 -5.11
C SER A 21 0.97 0.22 -6.09
N TRP A 22 1.72 -0.10 -7.13
CA TRP A 22 1.96 0.83 -8.24
C TRP A 22 0.73 1.00 -9.14
N ASP A 23 -0.13 -0.02 -9.17
CA ASP A 23 -1.41 -0.01 -9.85
C ASP A 23 -2.53 -0.47 -8.90
N PRO A 24 -3.13 0.46 -8.12
CA PRO A 24 -4.19 0.13 -7.18
C PRO A 24 -5.48 -0.41 -7.83
N GLU A 25 -5.63 -0.33 -9.15
CA GLU A 25 -6.78 -0.88 -9.87
C GLU A 25 -6.68 -2.41 -10.03
N ILE A 26 -5.48 -2.98 -9.84
CA ILE A 26 -5.28 -4.42 -9.79
C ILE A 26 -5.65 -4.91 -8.38
N VAL A 27 -6.82 -5.54 -8.29
CA VAL A 27 -7.37 -6.05 -7.02
C VAL A 27 -6.44 -7.09 -6.42
N THR A 28 -5.94 -6.78 -5.22
CA THR A 28 -5.18 -7.70 -4.36
C THR A 28 -6.07 -8.09 -3.19
N LYS A 29 -6.15 -9.38 -2.88
CA LYS A 29 -7.01 -9.89 -1.80
C LYS A 29 -6.19 -10.45 -0.66
N VAL A 30 -6.75 -10.39 0.54
CA VAL A 30 -6.20 -11.11 1.69
C VAL A 30 -6.12 -12.61 1.37
N GLY A 31 -5.00 -13.21 1.72
CA GLY A 31 -4.67 -14.60 1.41
C GLY A 31 -4.04 -14.80 0.02
N ASP A 32 -3.97 -13.78 -0.84
CA ASP A 32 -3.19 -13.88 -2.08
C ASP A 32 -1.73 -14.20 -1.73
N TYR A 33 -1.13 -15.18 -2.40
CA TYR A 33 0.26 -15.55 -2.20
C TYR A 33 1.04 -15.51 -3.51
N GLY A 34 2.36 -15.44 -3.39
CA GLY A 34 3.26 -15.51 -4.52
C GLY A 34 4.65 -14.98 -4.20
N ARG A 35 5.26 -14.23 -5.12
CA ARG A 35 6.68 -13.84 -5.02
C ARG A 35 6.91 -12.37 -5.34
N ILE A 36 7.86 -11.75 -4.64
CA ILE A 36 8.37 -10.43 -5.01
C ILE A 36 9.49 -10.61 -6.03
N THR A 37 9.32 -10.01 -7.21
CA THR A 37 10.31 -10.08 -8.28
C THR A 37 11.62 -9.41 -7.90
N ARG A 38 12.72 -10.18 -7.95
CA ARG A 38 14.10 -9.69 -7.72
C ARG A 38 14.72 -9.07 -8.99
N GLY A 39 14.16 -9.41 -10.16
CA GLY A 39 14.61 -9.05 -11.50
C GLY A 39 16.06 -9.45 -11.82
N ARG A 40 16.22 -10.57 -12.54
CA ARG A 40 17.51 -10.94 -13.16
C ARG A 40 17.64 -10.26 -14.53
N ARG A 41 18.84 -9.75 -14.85
CA ARG A 41 19.19 -9.09 -16.12
C ARG A 41 18.97 -9.93 -17.39
N ARG A 42 18.65 -11.22 -17.28
CA ARG A 42 18.83 -12.20 -18.37
C ARG A 42 17.59 -12.48 -19.24
N PHE A 43 16.36 -12.17 -18.81
CA PHE A 43 15.15 -12.45 -19.61
C PHE A 43 14.14 -11.28 -19.59
N VAL A 44 13.60 -10.95 -20.76
CA VAL A 44 12.76 -9.75 -21.01
C VAL A 44 11.50 -9.72 -20.13
N PHE A 45 10.89 -10.88 -19.87
CA PHE A 45 9.68 -11.00 -19.05
C PHE A 45 9.91 -10.81 -17.53
N TRP A 46 11.16 -10.93 -17.07
CA TRP A 46 11.57 -10.74 -15.67
C TRP A 46 12.19 -9.36 -15.40
N ARG A 47 11.94 -8.39 -16.28
CA ARG A 47 12.43 -7.00 -16.13
C ARG A 47 11.74 -6.21 -15.02
N LYS A 48 10.55 -6.64 -14.60
CA LYS A 48 9.84 -6.02 -13.46
C LYS A 48 10.60 -6.38 -12.19
N ARG A 49 11.15 -5.34 -11.53
CA ARG A 49 11.88 -5.44 -10.25
C ARG A 49 10.99 -4.81 -9.20
N GLY A 50 10.69 -5.56 -8.14
CA GLY A 50 9.86 -5.05 -7.06
C GLY A 50 8.40 -4.92 -7.41
N THR A 51 7.87 -5.95 -8.07
CA THR A 51 6.44 -6.19 -8.23
C THR A 51 6.09 -7.50 -7.52
N PHE A 52 5.00 -7.50 -6.75
CA PHE A 52 4.39 -8.72 -6.23
C PHE A 52 3.68 -9.47 -7.38
N LEU A 53 4.06 -10.71 -7.61
CA LEU A 53 3.43 -11.60 -8.58
C LEU A 53 2.57 -12.61 -7.82
N LYS A 54 1.25 -12.48 -7.98
CA LYS A 54 0.28 -13.43 -7.46
C LYS A 54 0.41 -14.78 -8.16
N GLU A 55 0.48 -15.85 -7.39
CA GLU A 55 0.50 -17.24 -7.84
C GLU A 55 -0.80 -17.97 -7.48
N GLY A 56 -1.45 -17.57 -6.37
CA GLY A 56 -2.73 -18.15 -5.95
C GLY A 56 -3.34 -17.38 -4.77
N ASN A 57 -4.34 -17.98 -4.13
CA ASN A 57 -4.94 -17.47 -2.90
C ASN A 57 -5.31 -18.64 -1.97
N ILE A 58 -4.86 -18.57 -0.71
CA ILE A 58 -5.00 -19.66 0.27
C ILE A 58 -6.46 -20.03 0.59
N PHE A 59 -7.40 -19.10 0.39
CA PHE A 59 -8.83 -19.36 0.61
C PHE A 59 -9.51 -20.03 -0.58
N THR A 60 -8.91 -19.92 -1.78
CA THR A 60 -9.48 -20.50 -3.00
C THR A 60 -8.92 -21.87 -3.36
N ASP A 61 -7.69 -22.17 -2.92
CA ASP A 61 -7.01 -23.44 -3.25
C ASP A 61 -7.12 -24.50 -2.13
N GLY A 62 -7.85 -24.20 -1.05
CA GLY A 62 -8.07 -25.10 0.08
C GLY A 62 -6.97 -25.07 1.15
N THR A 63 -5.89 -24.31 0.95
CA THR A 63 -4.78 -24.21 1.93
C THR A 63 -5.25 -23.66 3.28
N ALA A 64 -6.11 -22.64 3.27
CA ALA A 64 -6.68 -22.07 4.50
C ALA A 64 -7.51 -23.10 5.28
N ASN A 65 -8.29 -23.94 4.60
CA ASN A 65 -9.08 -25.00 5.24
C ASN A 65 -8.17 -26.08 5.85
N LYS A 66 -7.15 -26.52 5.10
CA LYS A 66 -6.15 -27.51 5.57
C LYS A 66 -5.46 -27.06 6.86
N TYR A 67 -5.21 -25.77 7.00
CA TYR A 67 -4.48 -25.21 8.14
C TYR A 67 -5.35 -24.41 9.13
N GLN A 68 -6.68 -24.48 9.00
CA GLN A 68 -7.64 -23.81 9.87
C GLN A 68 -7.36 -22.31 10.03
N ILE A 69 -7.02 -21.64 8.92
CA ILE A 69 -6.82 -20.20 8.86
C ILE A 69 -8.21 -19.55 8.75
N PRO A 70 -8.59 -18.65 9.67
CA PRO A 70 -9.89 -18.02 9.66
C PRO A 70 -10.06 -17.13 8.42
N PRO A 71 -11.30 -16.90 7.96
CA PRO A 71 -11.56 -15.92 6.92
C PRO A 71 -11.12 -14.52 7.36
N PRO A 72 -10.83 -13.61 6.42
CA PRO A 72 -10.44 -12.25 6.76
C PRO A 72 -11.55 -11.47 7.49
N THR A 73 -11.16 -10.68 8.48
CA THR A 73 -12.02 -9.72 9.18
C THR A 73 -11.84 -8.33 8.56
N GLU A 74 -12.94 -7.59 8.39
CA GLU A 74 -12.89 -6.20 7.92
C GLU A 74 -12.96 -5.21 9.11
N TYR A 75 -12.10 -4.21 9.08
CA TYR A 75 -11.96 -3.13 10.04
C TYR A 75 -12.12 -1.78 9.33
N GLY A 76 -12.53 -0.75 10.07
CA GLY A 76 -12.57 0.63 9.57
C GLY A 76 -13.77 0.96 8.68
N GLY A 77 -14.74 0.05 8.52
CA GLY A 77 -15.93 0.24 7.68
C GLY A 77 -16.81 1.46 8.03
N ALA A 78 -16.63 2.03 9.24
CA ALA A 78 -17.45 3.10 9.80
C ALA A 78 -16.80 4.50 9.85
N SER A 79 -15.50 4.65 9.56
CA SER A 79 -14.85 5.97 9.59
C SER A 79 -14.73 6.55 8.18
N GLU A 80 -15.61 7.51 7.85
CA GLU A 80 -15.36 8.44 6.77
C GLU A 80 -14.06 9.21 7.08
N GLY A 81 -13.04 9.06 6.24
CA GLY A 81 -11.78 9.76 6.44
C GLY A 81 -10.73 9.43 5.40
N GLU A 82 -9.63 10.18 5.45
CA GLU A 82 -8.47 10.01 4.60
C GLU A 82 -7.26 9.46 5.37
N THR A 83 -6.61 8.46 4.76
CA THR A 83 -5.37 7.89 5.25
C THR A 83 -4.21 8.34 4.38
N TRP A 84 -3.23 9.02 4.99
CA TRP A 84 -2.02 9.50 4.33
C TRP A 84 -0.82 8.64 4.69
N VAL A 85 -0.09 8.16 3.68
CA VAL A 85 1.20 7.49 3.83
C VAL A 85 2.25 8.29 3.09
N VAL A 86 3.22 8.81 3.83
CA VAL A 86 4.28 9.67 3.32
C VAL A 86 5.62 8.96 3.51
N SER A 87 6.54 9.13 2.58
CA SER A 87 7.90 8.61 2.73
C SER A 87 8.63 9.28 3.90
N ILE A 88 9.59 8.60 4.54
CA ILE A 88 10.28 9.08 5.77
C ILE A 88 10.91 10.47 5.61
N ASN A 89 11.42 10.79 4.42
CA ASN A 89 12.01 12.08 4.08
C ASN A 89 10.99 13.18 3.78
N GLY A 90 9.68 12.88 3.79
CA GLY A 90 8.60 13.82 3.59
C GLY A 90 8.02 14.28 4.92
N LYS A 91 7.86 15.58 5.08
CA LYS A 91 7.14 16.19 6.20
C LYS A 91 5.88 16.87 5.68
N GLN A 92 4.78 16.76 6.42
CA GLN A 92 3.61 17.59 6.15
C GLN A 92 3.95 19.04 6.50
N VAL A 93 3.52 19.96 5.64
CA VAL A 93 3.71 21.40 5.84
C VAL A 93 2.35 22.10 5.81
N ASP A 94 2.28 23.22 6.50
CA ASP A 94 1.08 24.06 6.47
C ASP A 94 0.84 24.58 5.05
N LEU A 95 -0.39 24.38 4.57
CA LEU A 95 -0.84 24.79 3.26
C LEU A 95 -0.98 26.32 3.19
N GLU A 96 -1.35 26.97 4.30
CA GLU A 96 -1.48 28.43 4.41
C GLU A 96 -0.11 29.11 4.44
N ALA A 97 0.88 28.52 5.12
CA ALA A 97 2.27 28.97 5.00
C ALA A 97 2.86 28.77 3.59
N SER A 98 2.21 27.95 2.75
CA SER A 98 2.66 27.60 1.39
C SER A 98 1.93 28.38 0.28
N LEU A 99 1.14 29.42 0.62
CA LEU A 99 0.18 30.10 -0.27
C LEU A 99 0.74 30.64 -1.60
N GLY A 100 2.05 30.88 -1.72
CA GLY A 100 2.67 31.24 -3.00
C GLY A 100 2.83 30.08 -4.00
N ARG A 101 2.56 28.83 -3.59
CA ARG A 101 2.85 27.60 -4.35
C ARG A 101 1.65 26.68 -4.54
N VAL A 102 0.48 27.05 -4.02
CA VAL A 102 -0.73 26.22 -4.04
C VAL A 102 -1.73 26.82 -5.02
N SER A 103 -2.15 26.03 -6.01
CA SER A 103 -3.16 26.48 -6.97
C SER A 103 -4.51 26.75 -6.29
N PRO A 104 -5.31 27.73 -6.74
CA PRO A 104 -6.66 28.00 -6.19
C PRO A 104 -7.55 26.76 -6.12
N ALA A 105 -7.43 25.83 -7.07
CA ALA A 105 -8.18 24.58 -7.11
C ALA A 105 -7.94 23.68 -5.88
N ILE A 106 -6.74 23.69 -5.30
CA ILE A 106 -6.39 22.90 -4.10
C ILE A 106 -6.86 23.61 -2.84
N ALA A 107 -6.80 24.95 -2.81
CA ALA A 107 -7.24 25.73 -1.66
C ALA A 107 -8.72 25.48 -1.34
N GLN A 108 -9.54 25.22 -2.36
CA GLN A 108 -10.98 24.94 -2.25
C GLN A 108 -11.31 23.48 -1.92
N CYS A 109 -10.33 22.56 -1.93
CA CYS A 109 -10.58 21.15 -1.61
C CYS A 109 -10.90 20.96 -0.12
N LYS A 110 -11.86 20.07 0.19
CA LYS A 110 -12.12 19.62 1.58
C LYS A 110 -10.99 18.73 2.09
N ILE A 111 -10.58 17.76 1.28
CA ILE A 111 -9.44 16.89 1.56
C ILE A 111 -8.24 17.47 0.84
N LYS A 112 -7.20 17.88 1.58
CA LYS A 112 -5.97 18.45 1.03
C LYS A 112 -4.79 18.28 1.99
N GLY A 113 -3.59 18.20 1.44
CA GLY A 113 -2.35 18.11 2.21
C GLY A 113 -1.15 18.59 1.38
N ALA A 114 -0.19 19.23 2.04
CA ALA A 114 1.08 19.63 1.44
C ALA A 114 2.25 18.95 2.13
N PHE A 115 3.25 18.57 1.33
CA PHE A 115 4.41 17.82 1.76
C PHE A 115 5.68 18.39 1.15
N GLU A 116 6.74 18.47 1.95
CA GLU A 116 8.07 18.85 1.52
C GLU A 116 9.03 17.68 1.73
N PHE A 117 9.86 17.37 0.72
CA PHE A 117 10.84 16.28 0.79
C PHE A 117 12.25 16.81 1.01
N SER A 118 12.87 16.43 2.12
CA SER A 118 14.17 16.95 2.57
C SER A 118 15.36 16.50 1.73
N SER A 119 15.27 15.36 1.05
CA SER A 119 16.36 14.79 0.25
C SER A 119 15.83 13.77 -0.75
N GLY A 120 16.59 13.49 -1.82
CA GLY A 120 16.25 12.47 -2.81
C GLY A 120 14.83 12.59 -3.39
N ARG A 121 14.26 11.46 -3.82
CA ARG A 121 12.86 11.38 -4.24
C ARG A 121 11.95 11.15 -3.02
N GLY A 122 10.75 11.69 -3.07
CA GLY A 122 9.71 11.50 -2.06
C GLY A 122 8.48 10.84 -2.64
N ALA A 123 7.70 10.18 -1.78
CA ALA A 123 6.46 9.51 -2.17
C ALA A 123 5.32 9.84 -1.20
N VAL A 124 4.12 9.96 -1.75
CA VAL A 124 2.88 10.13 -1.00
C VAL A 124 1.83 9.22 -1.59
N LEU A 125 1.08 8.55 -0.72
CA LEU A 125 -0.16 7.85 -1.02
C LEU A 125 -1.24 8.43 -0.12
N VAL A 126 -2.37 8.80 -0.71
CA VAL A 126 -3.59 9.12 0.02
C VAL A 126 -4.71 8.19 -0.42
N MET A 127 -5.46 7.72 0.56
CA MET A 127 -6.61 6.82 0.39
C MET A 127 -7.79 7.48 1.06
N ASN A 128 -8.91 7.62 0.35
CA ASN A 128 -10.13 8.19 0.91
C ASN A 128 -11.17 7.09 1.09
N ASN A 129 -11.86 7.12 2.23
CA ASN A 129 -12.83 6.11 2.64
C ASN A 129 -12.21 4.70 2.61
N ASP A 130 -11.08 4.52 3.27
CA ASP A 130 -10.37 3.24 3.31
C ASP A 130 -10.92 2.28 4.36
N THR A 131 -10.90 0.99 4.04
CA THR A 131 -11.12 -0.12 4.97
C THR A 131 -9.97 -1.09 4.92
N ILE A 132 -9.79 -1.81 6.03
CA ILE A 132 -8.71 -2.77 6.18
C ILE A 132 -9.33 -4.15 6.31
N SER A 133 -9.01 -5.06 5.40
CA SER A 133 -9.31 -6.48 5.57
C SER A 133 -8.04 -7.21 6.02
N ALA A 134 -8.09 -8.02 7.06
CA ALA A 134 -6.92 -8.72 7.59
C ALA A 134 -7.23 -10.11 8.15
N ILE A 135 -6.22 -10.98 8.21
CA ILE A 135 -6.30 -12.25 8.93
C ILE A 135 -6.05 -12.00 10.42
N ASP A 136 -7.02 -12.36 11.25
CA ASP A 136 -7.00 -12.14 12.69
C ASP A 136 -7.35 -13.43 13.46
N PRO A 137 -6.50 -13.90 14.39
CA PRO A 137 -5.19 -13.35 14.74
C PRO A 137 -4.13 -13.62 13.66
N PRO A 138 -3.17 -12.69 13.45
CA PRO A 138 -2.15 -12.80 12.40
C PRO A 138 -1.24 -14.02 12.58
N GLY A 139 -1.12 -14.51 13.83
CA GLY A 139 -0.42 -15.76 14.17
C GLY A 139 -0.95 -17.00 13.45
N ARG A 140 -2.20 -16.99 12.99
CA ARG A 140 -2.80 -18.13 12.27
C ARG A 140 -2.06 -18.49 10.99
N LEU A 141 -1.35 -17.55 10.38
CA LEU A 141 -0.54 -17.80 9.19
C LEU A 141 0.71 -18.65 9.46
N ARG A 142 1.15 -18.83 10.72
CA ARG A 142 2.34 -19.67 11.03
C ARG A 142 2.18 -21.12 10.63
N SER A 143 0.95 -21.62 10.60
CA SER A 143 0.65 -22.98 10.15
C SER A 143 1.12 -23.24 8.70
N LEU A 144 1.23 -22.20 7.87
CA LEU A 144 1.75 -22.29 6.51
C LEU A 144 3.23 -22.70 6.44
N LEU A 145 4.01 -22.53 7.51
CA LEU A 145 5.39 -23.03 7.57
C LEU A 145 5.46 -24.56 7.45
N LYS A 146 4.37 -25.26 7.78
CA LYS A 146 4.22 -26.71 7.65
C LYS A 146 3.93 -27.13 6.20
N ASP A 147 3.60 -26.21 5.30
CA ASP A 147 3.36 -26.51 3.89
C ASP A 147 4.64 -26.29 3.06
N GLN A 148 5.16 -27.37 2.48
CA GLN A 148 6.36 -27.29 1.65
C GLN A 148 6.16 -26.43 0.40
N ASN A 149 4.94 -26.38 -0.15
CA ASN A 149 4.64 -25.58 -1.35
C ASN A 149 4.60 -24.08 -1.06
N MET A 150 4.39 -23.69 0.21
CA MET A 150 4.35 -22.29 0.63
C MET A 150 5.73 -21.74 0.99
N ARG A 151 6.74 -22.60 1.15
CA ARG A 151 8.09 -22.18 1.58
C ARG A 151 8.71 -21.20 0.59
N GLY A 152 9.17 -20.07 1.12
CA GLY A 152 9.82 -19.01 0.33
C GLY A 152 8.85 -18.11 -0.43
N LEU A 153 7.54 -18.31 -0.27
CA LEU A 153 6.51 -17.40 -0.76
C LEU A 153 6.21 -16.30 0.26
N VAL A 154 5.50 -15.28 -0.20
CA VAL A 154 4.89 -14.25 0.64
C VAL A 154 3.38 -14.36 0.55
N VAL A 155 2.69 -13.99 1.63
CA VAL A 155 1.22 -14.01 1.72
C VAL A 155 0.73 -12.61 2.07
N VAL A 156 -0.32 -12.16 1.41
CA VAL A 156 -1.03 -10.93 1.74
C VAL A 156 -1.84 -11.17 3.01
N SER A 157 -1.39 -10.62 4.14
CA SER A 157 -2.08 -10.79 5.43
C SER A 157 -3.12 -9.69 5.70
N GLU A 158 -2.99 -8.55 5.04
CA GLU A 158 -3.80 -7.34 5.24
C GLU A 158 -3.89 -6.56 3.93
N VAL A 159 -5.05 -6.01 3.60
CA VAL A 159 -5.29 -5.16 2.42
C VAL A 159 -6.08 -3.92 2.83
N HIS A 160 -5.60 -2.75 2.41
CA HIS A 160 -6.39 -1.52 2.41
C HIS A 160 -7.19 -1.45 1.10
N SER A 161 -8.51 -1.29 1.21
CA SER A 161 -9.42 -1.05 0.10
C SER A 161 -10.03 0.34 0.23
N CYS A 162 -10.07 1.13 -0.83
CA CYS A 162 -10.57 2.51 -0.77
C CYS A 162 -11.43 2.86 -1.98
N SER A 163 -12.30 3.87 -1.82
CA SER A 163 -13.13 4.37 -2.93
C SER A 163 -12.39 5.34 -3.84
N SER A 164 -11.25 5.86 -3.38
CA SER A 164 -10.51 6.88 -4.09
C SER A 164 -9.08 6.94 -3.58
N TYR A 165 -8.13 7.14 -4.50
CA TYR A 165 -6.72 7.26 -4.15
C TYR A 165 -6.01 8.30 -5.01
N ALA A 166 -4.94 8.85 -4.47
CA ALA A 166 -3.89 9.49 -5.25
C ALA A 166 -2.52 9.02 -4.79
N ARG A 167 -1.68 8.63 -5.75
CA ARG A 167 -0.28 8.32 -5.53
C ARG A 167 0.61 9.31 -6.26
N PHE A 168 1.67 9.73 -5.57
CA PHE A 168 2.65 10.66 -6.09
C PHE A 168 4.06 10.16 -5.79
N LEU A 169 4.94 10.27 -6.77
CA LEU A 169 6.38 10.05 -6.64
C LEU A 169 7.10 11.25 -7.26
N SER A 170 7.87 11.98 -6.46
CA SER A 170 8.58 13.18 -6.93
C SER A 170 9.64 12.84 -7.99
N ALA A 171 9.97 13.83 -8.82
CA ALA A 171 11.07 13.70 -9.79
C ALA A 171 12.46 13.81 -9.12
N GLY A 172 12.57 14.55 -8.02
CA GLY A 172 13.80 14.80 -7.27
C GLY A 172 13.55 15.47 -5.91
N SER A 173 14.62 16.00 -5.30
CA SER A 173 14.63 16.62 -3.97
C SER A 173 14.18 18.07 -3.95
N GLY A 174 13.81 18.60 -2.78
CA GLY A 174 13.49 20.02 -2.60
C GLY A 174 12.14 20.45 -3.17
N ASN A 175 11.30 19.48 -3.56
CA ASN A 175 9.98 19.75 -4.11
C ASN A 175 8.94 19.76 -2.98
N THR A 176 8.23 20.89 -2.84
CA THR A 176 6.95 20.94 -2.12
C THR A 176 5.86 20.49 -3.08
N ILE A 177 5.00 19.56 -2.65
CA ILE A 177 3.81 19.12 -3.38
C ILE A 177 2.58 19.35 -2.52
N ALA A 178 1.50 19.85 -3.11
CA ALA A 178 0.18 19.83 -2.51
C ALA A 178 -0.73 18.92 -3.33
N LEU A 179 -1.53 18.10 -2.65
CA LEU A 179 -2.57 17.24 -3.21
C LEU A 179 -3.92 17.66 -2.63
N GLY A 180 -4.98 17.56 -3.42
CA GLY A 180 -6.34 17.80 -2.93
C GLY A 180 -7.39 17.02 -3.72
N LEU A 181 -8.51 16.69 -3.08
CA LEU A 181 -9.69 16.13 -3.73
C LEU A 181 -10.68 17.26 -4.04
N SER A 182 -10.76 17.62 -5.31
CA SER A 182 -11.70 18.63 -5.82
C SER A 182 -13.02 17.95 -6.17
N VAL A 183 -14.13 18.57 -5.79
CA VAL A 183 -15.48 18.16 -6.17
C VAL A 183 -16.04 19.29 -7.03
N GLU A 184 -16.32 19.02 -8.30
CA GLU A 184 -16.99 19.99 -9.16
C GLU A 184 -18.50 19.90 -8.94
N ASP A 185 -19.14 21.03 -8.65
CA ASP A 185 -20.59 21.12 -8.53
C ASP A 185 -21.25 20.79 -9.88
N PRO A 186 -22.36 20.03 -9.91
CA PRO A 186 -23.07 19.71 -11.15
C PRO A 186 -23.79 20.95 -11.70
N THR A 187 -23.04 21.86 -12.29
CA THR A 187 -23.56 23.04 -12.99
C THR A 187 -23.62 22.71 -14.48
N THR A 188 -24.68 22.03 -14.89
CA THR A 188 -25.38 22.10 -16.21
C THR A 188 -26.17 20.80 -16.49
N GLY A 189 -27.45 20.80 -16.08
CA GLY A 189 -28.56 20.18 -16.85
C GLY A 189 -28.61 18.67 -17.11
N ILE A 190 -27.63 17.86 -16.72
CA ILE A 190 -27.66 16.40 -16.94
C ILE A 190 -27.43 15.70 -15.60
N SER A 191 -28.49 15.00 -15.14
CA SER A 191 -28.57 14.05 -14.03
C SER A 191 -27.35 14.00 -13.08
N GLY A 192 -27.55 14.51 -11.87
CA GLY A 192 -26.52 14.80 -10.88
C GLY A 192 -25.67 13.61 -10.44
N GLN A 193 -24.37 13.74 -10.68
CA GLN A 193 -23.31 13.15 -9.85
C GLN A 193 -22.16 14.16 -9.83
N ALA A 194 -21.72 14.57 -8.64
CA ALA A 194 -20.59 15.47 -8.50
C ALA A 194 -19.32 14.79 -9.02
N ASN A 195 -18.60 15.44 -9.94
CA ASN A 195 -17.36 14.89 -10.48
C ASN A 195 -16.20 15.19 -9.53
N ALA A 196 -15.88 14.23 -8.67
CA ALA A 196 -14.71 14.32 -7.80
C ALA A 196 -13.42 13.90 -8.54
N ARG A 197 -12.35 14.66 -8.36
CA ARG A 197 -11.01 14.37 -8.93
C ARG A 197 -9.89 14.81 -8.00
N TRP A 198 -8.81 14.05 -7.99
CA TRP A 198 -7.58 14.48 -7.31
C TRP A 198 -6.78 15.46 -8.16
N VAL A 199 -6.39 16.58 -7.54
CA VAL A 199 -5.56 17.64 -8.11
C VAL A 199 -4.21 17.72 -7.40
N ARG A 200 -3.21 18.28 -8.09
CA ARG A 200 -1.83 18.40 -7.60
C ARG A 200 -1.21 19.75 -7.96
N SER A 201 -0.32 20.28 -7.14
CA SER A 201 0.31 21.59 -7.38
C SER A 201 1.48 21.56 -8.37
N THR A 202 2.15 20.42 -8.56
CA THR A 202 3.24 20.27 -9.53
C THR A 202 2.88 19.35 -10.69
N VAL A 203 3.35 19.70 -11.89
CA VAL A 203 3.26 18.86 -13.09
C VAL A 203 4.36 17.79 -13.14
N SER A 204 5.46 18.01 -12.43
CA SER A 204 6.61 17.09 -12.39
C SER A 204 6.34 15.87 -11.50
N GLY A 205 7.12 14.81 -11.72
CA GLY A 205 6.96 13.55 -11.00
C GLY A 205 5.86 12.66 -11.56
N ASN A 206 5.74 11.46 -10.99
CA ASN A 206 4.75 10.48 -11.42
C ASN A 206 3.52 10.56 -10.51
N PHE A 207 2.37 10.90 -11.09
CA PHE A 207 1.10 10.99 -10.39
C PHE A 207 0.08 10.08 -11.06
N ARG A 208 -0.68 9.35 -10.25
CA ARG A 208 -1.85 8.59 -10.68
C ARG A 208 -2.91 8.69 -9.62
N SER A 209 -4.15 8.87 -10.02
CA SER A 209 -5.28 8.96 -9.12
C SER A 209 -6.52 8.36 -9.76
N LYS A 210 -7.46 7.94 -8.92
CA LYS A 210 -8.77 7.47 -9.35
C LYS A 210 -9.79 7.74 -8.26
N VAL A 211 -11.02 7.98 -8.68
CA VAL A 211 -12.20 8.08 -7.82
C VAL A 211 -13.24 7.12 -8.38
N ASP A 212 -13.79 6.27 -7.53
CA ASP A 212 -14.92 5.43 -7.87
C ASP A 212 -16.20 6.26 -7.80
N ARG A 213 -16.95 6.30 -8.90
CA ARG A 213 -18.15 7.16 -9.01
C ARG A 213 -19.32 6.68 -8.16
N GLU A 214 -19.33 5.40 -7.80
CA GLU A 214 -20.34 4.79 -6.94
C GLU A 214 -19.93 4.86 -5.46
N GLY A 215 -18.74 5.38 -5.16
CA GLY A 215 -18.16 5.37 -3.82
C GLY A 215 -17.71 3.98 -3.36
N ALA A 216 -17.70 2.99 -4.26
CA ALA A 216 -17.35 1.62 -3.93
C ALA A 216 -15.84 1.47 -3.68
N ARG A 217 -15.47 0.69 -2.66
CA ARG A 217 -14.07 0.49 -2.23
C ARG A 217 -13.35 -0.53 -3.12
N ARG A 218 -13.14 -0.19 -4.39
CA ARG A 218 -12.62 -1.12 -5.42
C ARG A 218 -11.10 -1.04 -5.63
N PHE A 219 -10.41 -0.06 -5.06
CA PHE A 219 -8.97 0.11 -5.24
C PHE A 219 -8.17 -0.47 -4.08
N CYS A 220 -7.07 -1.16 -4.37
CA CYS A 220 -6.17 -1.78 -3.38
C CYS A 220 -4.77 -1.13 -3.39
N PRO A 221 -4.62 0.10 -2.88
CA PRO A 221 -3.37 0.85 -2.97
C PRO A 221 -2.27 0.42 -1.98
N LEU A 222 -2.61 -0.28 -0.90
CA LEU A 222 -1.66 -0.65 0.16
C LEU A 222 -2.02 -2.02 0.75
N PHE A 223 -1.02 -2.88 0.95
CA PHE A 223 -1.24 -4.20 1.54
C PHE A 223 -0.01 -4.69 2.32
N ARG A 224 -0.22 -5.54 3.33
CA ARG A 224 0.87 -6.15 4.10
C ARG A 224 1.20 -7.52 3.53
N LEU A 225 2.48 -7.75 3.31
CA LEU A 225 3.02 -9.06 2.95
C LEU A 225 3.75 -9.65 4.15
N VAL A 226 3.53 -10.93 4.44
CA VAL A 226 4.30 -11.70 5.43
C VAL A 226 5.09 -12.80 4.74
N SER A 227 6.26 -13.12 5.28
CA SER A 227 7.19 -14.10 4.71
C SER A 227 6.93 -15.49 5.27
N VAL A 228 6.68 -16.47 4.40
CA VAL A 228 6.59 -17.89 4.78
C VAL A 228 7.99 -18.50 4.70
N THR A 229 8.84 -18.08 5.62
CA THR A 229 10.22 -18.56 5.74
C THR A 229 10.53 -18.89 7.18
N GLU A 230 11.17 -20.03 7.40
CA GLU A 230 11.82 -20.36 8.67
C GLU A 230 13.04 -19.44 8.85
N LYS A 231 12.82 -18.18 9.23
CA LYS A 231 13.90 -17.43 9.88
C LYS A 231 13.90 -17.93 11.32
N ALA A 232 14.94 -18.67 11.69
CA ALA A 232 15.27 -18.90 13.08
C ALA A 232 15.34 -17.54 13.75
N THR A 233 14.36 -17.20 14.58
CA THR A 233 14.57 -16.24 15.64
C THR A 233 15.62 -16.86 16.55
N SER A 234 16.89 -16.61 16.22
CA SER A 234 18.04 -16.86 17.08
C SER A 234 18.00 -15.84 18.23
N THR A 235 16.99 -15.99 19.07
CA THR A 235 17.00 -15.50 20.45
C THR A 235 16.75 -16.78 21.24
N GLY A 236 17.84 -17.33 21.77
CA GLY A 236 17.82 -18.60 22.49
C GLY A 236 16.94 -18.50 23.72
N LEU A 237 15.67 -18.86 23.58
CA LEU A 237 14.80 -19.29 24.65
C LEU A 237 13.88 -20.36 24.06
N ARG A 238 14.08 -21.57 24.54
CA ARG A 238 13.24 -22.73 24.27
C ARG A 238 11.92 -22.50 25.00
N GLY A 239 11.02 -21.74 24.36
CA GLY A 239 9.70 -21.40 24.89
C GLY A 239 9.35 -19.95 24.58
N GLU A 240 8.68 -19.71 23.46
CA GLU A 240 7.74 -18.59 23.22
C GLU A 240 7.25 -18.69 21.75
N GLU A 241 6.53 -19.78 21.42
CA GLU A 241 5.72 -19.82 20.18
C GLU A 241 4.42 -19.01 20.33
N PHE A 242 4.14 -18.56 21.54
CA PHE A 242 2.93 -17.87 21.95
C PHE A 242 3.29 -16.67 22.81
N SER A 243 2.64 -15.54 22.56
CA SER A 243 2.51 -14.44 23.52
C SER A 243 1.09 -14.51 24.04
N ASP A 244 0.91 -14.69 25.36
CA ASP A 244 -0.39 -14.82 26.01
C ASP A 244 -1.34 -15.86 25.38
N GLY A 245 -0.78 -17.00 24.91
CA GLY A 245 -1.55 -18.07 24.28
C GLY A 245 -1.94 -17.83 22.81
N VAL A 246 -1.52 -16.72 22.20
CA VAL A 246 -1.70 -16.43 20.77
C VAL A 246 -0.41 -16.70 20.00
N PRO A 247 -0.44 -17.49 18.91
CA PRO A 247 0.75 -17.74 18.11
C PRO A 247 1.36 -16.42 17.63
N LEU A 248 2.68 -16.29 17.73
CA LEU A 248 3.36 -15.09 17.20
C LEU A 248 3.05 -14.92 15.70
N PRO A 249 2.97 -13.71 15.16
CA PRO A 249 2.79 -13.52 13.72
C PRO A 249 4.00 -14.02 12.90
N LEU A 250 3.78 -14.25 11.61
CA LEU A 250 4.88 -14.36 10.64
C LEU A 250 5.55 -12.97 10.47
N PRO A 251 6.86 -12.91 10.19
CA PRO A 251 7.53 -11.63 9.99
C PRO A 251 7.06 -10.97 8.69
N ASP A 252 7.02 -9.64 8.70
CA ASP A 252 6.77 -8.84 7.49
C ASP A 252 7.78 -9.22 6.39
N ALA A 253 7.29 -9.36 5.16
CA ALA A 253 8.13 -9.66 4.01
C ALA A 253 8.88 -8.40 3.58
N GLU A 254 10.18 -8.37 3.88
CA GLU A 254 11.06 -7.30 3.43
C GLU A 254 11.27 -7.37 1.92
N PRO A 255 11.11 -6.24 1.20
CA PRO A 255 11.55 -6.15 -0.18
C PRO A 255 13.00 -6.63 -0.35
N PRO A 256 13.29 -7.49 -1.35
CA PRO A 256 14.57 -8.18 -1.45
C PRO A 256 15.76 -7.24 -1.62
N TRP A 257 15.53 -6.01 -2.09
CA TRP A 257 16.58 -5.01 -2.26
C TRP A 257 16.91 -4.20 -1.00
N LEU A 258 16.14 -4.30 0.08
CA LEU A 258 16.49 -3.63 1.34
C LEU A 258 17.69 -4.29 2.02
N LYS A 259 17.95 -5.57 1.72
CA LYS A 259 19.11 -6.31 2.26
C LYS A 259 20.40 -6.04 1.49
N GLU A 260 20.31 -5.35 0.35
CA GLU A 260 21.45 -5.02 -0.52
C GLU A 260 21.97 -3.58 -0.30
N ALA A 261 21.37 -2.84 0.66
CA ALA A 261 21.65 -1.43 0.92
C ALA A 261 22.44 -1.22 2.21
#